data_AF-A0A2N5KCL1-F1
#
_entry.id   AF-A0A2N5KCL1-F1
#
_cell.length_a   1.000
_cell.length_b   1.000
_cell.length_c   1.000
_cell.angle_alpha   90.00
_cell.angle_beta   90.00
_cell.angle_gamma   90.00
#
_symmetry.space_group_name_H-M   'P 1'
#
loop_
_entity.id
_entity.type
_entity.pdbx_description
1 polymer ?
#
loop_
_entity_poly.entity_id
_entity_poly.type
_entity_poly.pdbx_seq_one_letter_code
_entity_poly.pdbx_strand_id
1 'polypeptide(L)' 'MEVLAFGLTYAIAAGLAAIGAGMVGAAALNAAGRNPEKIGEIRTLMILGISFVDALAIIAIIVAIIAPIIVGE' A
#
# COMPACT_ATOMS: atom_id res chain seq x y z
N MET A 1 6.46 -23.61 -10.57
CA MET A 1 5.23 -22.78 -10.67
C MET A 1 5.07 -21.87 -9.45
N GLU A 2 5.45 -22.31 -8.25
CA GLU A 2 5.34 -21.55 -7.00
C GLU A 2 6.06 -20.20 -6.99
N VAL A 3 7.32 -20.13 -7.45
CA VAL A 3 8.08 -18.86 -7.52
C VAL A 3 7.37 -17.83 -8.39
N LEU A 4 6.70 -18.30 -9.46
CA LEU A 4 5.95 -17.45 -10.39
C LEU A 4 4.65 -16.96 -9.73
N ALA A 5 3.95 -17.82 -8.99
CA ALA A 5 2.76 -17.46 -8.23
C ALA A 5 3.08 -16.46 -7.10
N PHE A 6 4.18 -16.68 -6.37
CA PHE A 6 4.69 -15.76 -5.36
C PHE A 6 5.05 -14.40 -5.97
N GLY A 7 5.85 -14.41 -7.03
CA GLY A 7 6.28 -13.19 -7.73
C GLY A 7 5.10 -12.37 -8.27
N LEU A 8 4.08 -13.03 -8.85
CA LEU A 8 2.87 -12.37 -9.33
C LEU A 8 2.03 -11.79 -8.19
N THR A 9 1.85 -12.54 -7.10
CA THR A 9 1.07 -12.07 -5.95
C THR A 9 1.72 -10.82 -5.34
N TYR A 10 3.04 -10.84 -5.17
CA TYR A 10 3.79 -9.69 -4.69
C TYR A 10 3.70 -8.50 -5.66
N ALA A 11 3.95 -8.72 -6.95
CA ALA A 11 3.96 -7.64 -7.95
C ALA A 11 2.59 -6.96 -8.08
N ILE A 12 1.49 -7.73 -8.05
CA ILE A 12 0.13 -7.19 -8.11
C ILE A 12 -0.17 -6.39 -6.85
N ALA A 13 0.08 -6.96 -5.66
CA ALA A 13 -0.19 -6.28 -4.40
C ALA A 13 0.63 -4.98 -4.25
N ALA A 14 1.93 -5.05 -4.53
CA ALA A 14 2.82 -3.89 -4.48
C ALA A 14 2.45 -2.83 -5.52
N GLY A 15 2.08 -3.24 -6.74
CA GLY A 15 1.64 -2.32 -7.79
C GLY A 15 0.36 -1.56 -7.42
N LEU A 16 -0.64 -2.28 -6.89
CA LEU A 16 -1.89 -1.65 -6.43
C LEU A 16 -1.66 -0.73 -5.22
N ALA A 17 -0.79 -1.13 -4.29
CA ALA A 17 -0.41 -0.30 -3.16
C ALA A 17 0.31 0.98 -3.60
N ALA A 18 1.24 0.88 -4.56
CA ALA A 18 1.93 2.04 -5.12
C ALA A 18 0.96 3.03 -5.78
N ILE A 19 -0.04 2.53 -6.51
CA ILE A 19 -1.11 3.36 -7.08
C ILE A 19 -1.91 4.06 -5.97
N GLY A 20 -2.35 3.31 -4.95
CA GLY A 20 -3.10 3.86 -3.82
C GLY A 20 -2.32 4.95 -3.06
N ALA A 21 -1.05 4.68 -2.74
CA ALA A 21 -0.18 5.65 -2.08
C ALA A 21 0.07 6.89 -2.95
N GLY A 22 0.24 6.71 -4.26
CA GLY A 22 0.36 7.80 -5.22
C GLY A 22 -0.88 8.69 -5.27
N MET A 23 -2.08 8.10 -5.23
CA MET A 23 -3.34 8.84 -5.18
C MET A 23 -3.50 9.64 -3.89
N VAL A 24 -3.17 9.03 -2.74
CA VAL A 24 -3.19 9.71 -1.43
C VAL A 24 -2.20 10.87 -1.41
N GLY A 25 -0.97 10.65 -1.89
CA GLY A 25 0.06 11.68 -2.00
C GLY A 25 -0.36 12.83 -2.90
N ALA A 26 -0.91 12.54 -4.09
CA ALA A 26 -1.40 13.57 -5.00
C ALA A 26 -2.53 14.40 -4.40
N ALA A 27 -3.47 13.77 -3.69
CA ALA A 27 -4.55 14.47 -2.98
C ALA A 27 -4.00 15.37 -1.86
N ALA A 28 -3.03 14.86 -1.08
CA ALA A 28 -2.39 15.62 0.00
C ALA A 28 -1.61 16.84 -0.53
N LEU A 29 -0.85 16.68 -1.61
CA LEU A 29 -0.11 17.78 -2.23
C LEU A 29 -1.04 18.86 -2.79
N ASN A 30 -2.14 18.47 -3.44
CA ASN A 30 -3.16 19.41 -3.89
C ASN A 30 -3.82 20.16 -2.73
N ALA A 31 -4.14 19.46 -1.63
CA ALA A 31 -4.71 20.09 -0.44
C ALA A 31 -3.73 21.07 0.21
N ALA A 32 -2.44 20.71 0.28
CA ALA A 32 -1.38 21.53 0.85
C ALA A 32 -1.12 22.79 0.03
N GLY A 33 -1.13 22.68 -1.31
CA GLY A 33 -1.00 23.85 -2.19
C GLY A 33 -2.15 24.84 -2.08
N ARG A 34 -3.35 24.38 -1.71
CA ARG A 34 -4.53 25.23 -1.50
C ARG A 34 -4.63 25.82 -0.09
N ASN A 35 -4.08 25.13 0.92
CA ASN A 35 -4.15 25.52 2.33
C ASN A 35 -2.78 25.29 3.00
N PRO A 36 -1.77 26.13 2.72
CA PRO A 36 -0.41 25.95 3.24
C PRO A 36 -0.33 25.99 4.77
N GLU A 37 -1.22 26.72 5.43
CA GLU A 37 -1.32 26.78 6.89
C GLU A 37 -1.74 25.46 7.55
N LYS A 38 -2.33 24.51 6.79
CA LYS A 38 -2.77 23.20 7.27
C LYS A 38 -1.83 22.05 6.92
N ILE A 39 -0.60 22.33 6.45
CA ILE A 39 0.35 21.30 6.00
C ILE A 39 0.60 20.23 7.07
N GLY A 40 0.67 20.61 8.35
CA GLY A 40 0.88 19.65 9.46
C GLY A 40 -0.24 18.62 9.56
N GLU A 41 -1.50 19.07 9.54
CA GLU A 41 -2.68 18.18 9.59
C GLU A 41 -2.79 17.31 8.33
N ILE A 42 -2.57 17.91 7.16
CA ILE A 42 -2.60 17.21 5.87
C ILE A 42 -1.54 16.11 5.82
N ARG A 43 -0.33 16.38 6.31
CA ARG A 43 0.74 15.37 6.39
C ARG A 43 0.35 14.21 7.30
N THR A 44 -0.25 14.49 8.45
CA THR A 44 -0.72 13.44 9.38
C THR A 44 -1.77 12.55 8.72
N LEU A 45 -2.77 13.15 8.05
CA LEU A 45 -3.79 12.40 7.32
C LEU A 45 -3.21 11.61 6.14
N MET A 46 -2.24 12.18 5.42
CA MET A 46 -1.55 11.50 4.32
C MET A 46 -0.80 10.26 4.82
N ILE A 47 -0.03 10.38 5.90
CA ILE A 47 0.70 9.25 6.49
C ILE A 47 -0.27 8.15 6.95
N LEU A 48 -1.37 8.53 7.60
CA LEU A 48 -2.41 7.58 8.01
C LEU A 48 -3.04 6.87 6.79
N GLY A 49 -3.37 7.63 5.73
CA GLY A 49 -3.91 7.07 4.49
C GLY A 49 -2.96 6.09 3.81
N ILE A 50 -1.68 6.43 3.69
CA ILE A 50 -0.64 5.54 3.14
C ILE A 50 -0.48 4.30 4.03
N SER A 51 -0.52 4.46 5.36
CA SER A 51 -0.40 3.34 6.29
C SER A 51 -1.52 2.31 6.11
N PHE A 52 -2.75 2.75 5.78
CA PHE A 52 -3.85 1.83 5.45
C PHE A 52 -3.65 1.12 4.11
N VAL A 53 -3.08 1.81 3.11
CA VAL A 53 -2.73 1.19 1.82
C VAL A 53 -1.67 0.11 2.02
N ASP A 54 -0.62 0.40 2.79
CA ASP A 54 0.45 -0.56 3.07
C ASP A 54 -0.01 -1.73 3.95
N ALA A 55 -0.97 -1.53 4.85
CA ALA A 55 -1.53 -2.62 5.64
C ALA A 55 -2.16 -3.71 4.76
N LEU A 56 -2.87 -3.32 3.69
CA LEU A 56 -3.45 -4.26 2.73
C LEU A 56 -2.37 -4.96 1.89
N ALA A 57 -1.32 -4.24 1.51
CA ALA A 57 -0.18 -4.81 0.79
C ALA A 57 0.54 -5.88 1.64
N ILE A 58 0.76 -5.60 2.93
CA ILE A 58 1.38 -6.53 3.88
C ILE A 58 0.52 -7.78 4.06
N ILE A 59 -0.81 -7.65 4.17
CA ILE A 59 -1.72 -8.80 4.26
C ILE A 59 -1.56 -9.72 3.04
N ALA A 60 -1.47 -9.17 1.84
CA ALA A 60 -1.26 -9.96 0.62
C ALA A 60 0.08 -10.71 0.62
N ILE A 61 1.15 -10.08 1.11
CA ILE A 61 2.46 -10.73 1.27
C ILE A 61 2.40 -11.86 2.29
N ILE A 62 1.75 -11.62 3.43
CA ILE A 62 1.58 -12.62 4.48
C ILE A 62 0.84 -13.84 3.93
N VAL A 63 -0.25 -13.64 3.18
CA VAL A 63 -0.99 -14.75 2.54
C VAL A 63 -0.11 -15.48 1.53
N ALA A 64 0.68 -14.76 0.72
CA ALA A 64 1.58 -15.37 -0.26
C ALA A 64 2.67 -16.26 0.36
N ILE A 65 3.15 -15.93 1.56
CA ILE A 65 4.18 -16.69 2.29
C ILE A 65 3.56 -17.82 3.12
N ILE A 66 2.45 -17.55 3.80
CA ILE A 66 1.85 -18.47 4.77
C ILE A 66 0.97 -19.53 4.08
N ALA A 67 0.26 -19.19 3.01
CA ALA A 67 -0.64 -20.14 2.35
C ALA A 67 0.07 -21.43 1.88
N PRO A 68 1.26 -21.38 1.26
CA PRO A 68 2.02 -22.60 0.93
C PRO A 68 2.37 -23.44 2.17
N ILE A 69 2.77 -22.79 3.27
CA ILE A 69 3.16 -23.47 4.52
C ILE A 69 1.98 -24.20 5.17
N ILE A 70 0.77 -23.61 5.11
CA ILE A 70 -0.44 -24.19 5.72
C ILE A 70 -1.03 -25.31 4.85
N VAL A 71 -1.02 -25.15 3.53
CA VAL A 71 -1.70 -26.07 2.61
C VAL A 71 -0.91 -27.38 2.43
N GLY A 72 0.38 -27.40 2.78
CA GLY A 72 1.15 -28.63 2.88
C GLY A 72 1.47 -29.26 1.52
N GLU A 73 2.16 -28.50 0.67
CA GLU A 73 3.04 -29.08 -0.36
C GLU A 73 4.51 -28.93 0.07
#